data_AF-A0A819CAM7-F1
#
_entry.id   AF-A0A819CAM7-F1
#
_cell.length_a   1.000
_cell.length_b   1.000
_cell.length_c   1.000
_cell.angle_alpha   90.00
_cell.angle_beta   90.00
_cell.angle_gamma   90.00
#
_symmetry.space_group_name_H-M   'P 1'
#
loop_
_entity.id
_entity.type
_entity.pdbx_description
1 polymer ?
#
loop_
_entity_poly.entity_id
_entity_poly.type
_entity_poly.pdbx_seq_one_letter_code
_entity_poly.pdbx_strand_id
1 'polypeptide(L)'
;MGTNIYQIGADVTLDEWTCQLLDSNHEQWIVQQYISCVQYQSMNISGMLFCFNDQCFNIGMIRMSPNKIVNISNGGYFIRPYVHREYIHSMKDGSILNKEKLHEQLIELKSIDNQWNKSVYLSSSGGSGGKRLFFATDIKQNLLQRQILVDMMLKQNIISHNDICLNLFQSNNIYRSFEIFNDFCSIANCTTLPMSTSANDEDVLDVIEYFKPNILMGSPYRLMQLAFFIEKQSKKEIKFEKIFFACESLDEIKQRFFKRIFHCSIYIGFYGSAETGVFACQSPKYSSTKIYLYPKDLVHIEIIDSKIIVTNLIRKRNQLIRFDIGDLGRLISNDEHDKYGLIEVFHSQRLVMIGNDSLSTSEVEEIMKQIDLIEW
;
A
#
# COMPACT_ATOMS: atom_id res chain seq x y z
N MET A 1 -36.75 -7.55 37.16
CA MET A 1 -36.76 -7.89 35.72
C MET A 1 -35.45 -7.36 35.16
N GLY A 2 -34.39 -8.10 34.87
CA GLY A 2 -34.17 -9.53 34.69
C GLY A 2 -32.99 -9.57 33.71
N THR A 3 -31.77 -9.47 34.22
CA THR A 3 -30.52 -9.43 33.45
C THR A 3 -30.24 -10.80 32.84
N ASN A 4 -30.43 -10.94 31.53
CA ASN A 4 -30.02 -12.13 30.79
C ASN A 4 -28.55 -12.01 30.37
N ILE A 5 -27.68 -12.41 31.30
CA ILE A 5 -26.31 -12.83 30.97
C ILE A 5 -26.40 -14.34 30.72
N TYR A 6 -26.18 -14.78 29.48
CA TYR A 6 -26.11 -16.21 29.18
C TYR A 6 -24.71 -16.72 29.51
N GLN A 7 -24.63 -17.53 30.57
CA GLN A 7 -23.43 -18.29 30.91
C GLN A 7 -23.29 -19.43 29.89
N ILE A 8 -22.20 -19.41 29.12
CA ILE A 8 -21.88 -20.50 28.19
C ILE A 8 -21.39 -21.67 29.05
N GLY A 9 -22.26 -22.68 29.19
CA GLY A 9 -21.99 -23.91 29.92
C GLY A 9 -23.15 -24.34 30.81
N ALA A 10 -24.24 -24.80 30.21
CA ALA A 10 -25.14 -25.84 30.73
C ALA A 10 -26.25 -26.15 29.70
N ASP A 11 -26.31 -27.41 29.28
CA ASP A 11 -27.46 -28.15 28.72
C ASP A 11 -28.54 -27.35 27.98
N VAL A 12 -28.25 -26.97 26.73
CA VAL A 12 -29.27 -26.53 25.76
C VAL A 12 -29.36 -27.60 24.68
N THR A 13 -30.57 -28.07 24.41
CA THR A 13 -30.78 -29.18 23.46
C THR A 13 -30.60 -28.72 22.00
N LEU A 14 -30.31 -29.66 21.10
CA LEU A 14 -30.04 -29.37 19.68
C LEU A 14 -31.22 -28.67 18.98
N ASP A 15 -32.44 -28.96 19.42
CA ASP A 15 -33.66 -28.37 18.86
C ASP A 15 -33.84 -26.90 19.30
N GLU A 16 -33.42 -26.54 20.51
CA GLU A 16 -33.41 -25.16 21.01
C GLU A 16 -32.36 -24.30 20.28
N TRP A 17 -31.21 -24.88 19.93
CA TRP A 17 -30.21 -24.25 19.07
C TRP A 17 -30.73 -23.98 17.65
N THR A 18 -31.46 -24.95 17.09
CA THR A 18 -31.97 -24.88 15.72
C THR A 18 -33.04 -23.78 15.60
N CYS A 19 -33.91 -23.63 16.60
CA CYS A 19 -34.90 -22.55 16.64
C CYS A 19 -34.27 -21.15 16.77
N GLN A 20 -33.14 -21.01 17.47
CA GLN A 20 -32.43 -19.72 17.58
C GLN A 20 -31.66 -19.34 16.30
N LEU A 21 -31.17 -20.32 15.55
CA LEU A 21 -30.45 -20.11 14.29
C LEU A 21 -31.39 -19.90 13.09
N LEU A 22 -32.67 -20.26 13.22
CA LEU A 22 -33.72 -20.05 12.21
C LEU A 22 -34.46 -18.72 12.36
N ASP A 23 -34.14 -17.88 13.35
CA ASP A 23 -34.67 -16.53 13.45
C ASP A 23 -34.11 -15.69 12.29
N SER A 24 -34.96 -15.46 11.28
CA SER A 24 -34.66 -14.85 9.99
C SER A 24 -34.24 -13.38 10.05
N ASN A 25 -34.03 -12.82 11.24
CA ASN A 25 -33.65 -11.42 11.45
C ASN A 25 -32.14 -11.19 11.55
N HIS A 26 -31.29 -12.21 11.41
CA HIS A 26 -29.83 -12.06 11.52
C HIS A 26 -29.16 -12.53 10.23
N GLU A 27 -28.75 -11.55 9.44
CA GLU A 27 -28.11 -11.68 8.13
C GLU A 27 -26.87 -12.58 8.18
N GLN A 28 -26.81 -13.49 7.20
CA GLN A 28 -25.75 -14.48 6.99
C GLN A 28 -24.39 -13.82 6.72
N TRP A 29 -23.30 -14.44 7.18
CA TRP A 29 -21.93 -14.04 6.83
C TRP A 29 -21.18 -15.19 6.16
N ILE A 30 -20.64 -14.92 4.97
CA ILE A 30 -19.84 -15.86 4.16
C ILE A 30 -18.38 -15.80 4.60
N VAL A 31 -17.82 -16.94 5.00
CA VAL A 31 -16.37 -17.13 5.18
C VAL A 31 -15.81 -17.66 3.86
N GLN A 32 -15.08 -16.82 3.12
CA GLN A 32 -14.40 -17.24 1.90
C GLN A 32 -12.91 -17.46 2.19
N GLN A 33 -12.47 -18.71 2.11
CA GLN A 33 -11.08 -19.13 2.29
C GLN A 33 -10.51 -19.54 0.91
N TYR A 34 -9.37 -19.00 0.51
CA TYR A 34 -8.60 -19.48 -0.64
C TYR A 34 -7.40 -20.28 -0.13
N ILE A 35 -7.42 -21.61 -0.32
CA ILE A 35 -6.21 -22.44 -0.31
C ILE A 35 -6.34 -23.45 -1.46
N SER A 36 -5.37 -23.42 -2.36
CA SER A 36 -5.18 -24.40 -3.42
C SER A 36 -4.66 -25.71 -2.83
N CYS A 37 -5.30 -26.82 -3.18
CA CYS A 37 -4.95 -28.23 -2.94
C CYS A 37 -5.24 -28.84 -1.53
N VAL A 38 -6.35 -29.58 -1.39
CA VAL A 38 -6.49 -30.86 -0.64
C VAL A 38 -7.72 -31.63 -1.17
N GLN A 39 -7.60 -32.95 -1.38
CA GLN A 39 -8.68 -33.86 -1.80
C GLN A 39 -9.56 -34.33 -0.62
N TYR A 40 -10.88 -34.44 -0.86
CA TYR A 40 -11.90 -34.81 0.12
C TYR A 40 -12.23 -36.31 0.15
N GLN A 41 -12.61 -36.83 1.33
CA GLN A 41 -13.61 -37.90 1.50
C GLN A 41 -14.65 -37.45 2.56
N SER A 42 -15.93 -37.69 2.24
CA SER A 42 -17.23 -37.30 2.86
C SER A 42 -17.37 -37.43 4.39
N MET A 43 -18.36 -36.87 5.12
CA MET A 43 -19.32 -35.74 5.04
C MET A 43 -20.10 -35.78 6.38
N ASN A 44 -20.24 -34.68 7.12
CA ASN A 44 -21.37 -34.47 8.03
C ASN A 44 -21.63 -32.98 8.28
N ILE A 45 -22.89 -32.60 8.24
CA ILE A 45 -23.39 -31.23 8.06
C ILE A 45 -23.67 -30.61 9.44
N SER A 46 -22.74 -29.78 9.93
CA SER A 46 -22.94 -28.61 10.82
C SER A 46 -21.62 -28.31 11.56
N GLY A 47 -20.87 -27.32 11.10
CA GLY A 47 -19.59 -26.88 11.69
C GLY A 47 -18.36 -27.39 10.94
N MET A 48 -17.48 -26.47 10.49
CA MET A 48 -16.21 -26.87 9.86
C MET A 48 -15.19 -27.29 10.92
N LEU A 49 -14.79 -28.56 10.87
CA LEU A 49 -13.65 -29.14 11.58
C LEU A 49 -12.32 -28.78 10.89
N PHE A 50 -11.30 -28.45 11.68
CA PHE A 50 -9.92 -28.44 11.21
C PHE A 50 -9.09 -29.47 11.99
N CYS A 51 -8.28 -30.25 11.30
CA CYS A 51 -7.40 -31.27 11.88
C CYS A 51 -5.93 -30.87 11.62
N PHE A 52 -5.09 -30.88 12.66
CA PHE A 52 -3.62 -30.66 12.59
C PHE A 52 -2.93 -31.66 13.52
N ASN A 53 -1.90 -32.37 13.03
CA ASN A 53 -1.16 -33.43 13.75
C ASN A 53 -2.07 -34.48 14.43
N ASP A 54 -2.97 -35.11 13.67
CA ASP A 54 -3.91 -36.14 14.16
C ASP A 54 -4.89 -35.69 15.27
N GLN A 55 -5.05 -34.38 15.49
CA GLN A 55 -6.06 -33.84 16.40
C GLN A 55 -7.04 -32.93 15.66
N CYS A 56 -8.34 -33.11 15.94
CA CYS A 56 -9.42 -32.36 15.34
C CYS A 56 -10.00 -31.34 16.33
N PHE A 57 -10.19 -30.11 15.85
CA PHE A 57 -10.69 -28.99 16.63
C PHE A 57 -12.06 -28.53 16.12
N ASN A 58 -12.95 -28.23 17.08
CA ASN A 58 -14.27 -27.66 16.83
C ASN A 58 -14.23 -26.17 17.20
N ILE A 59 -14.35 -25.28 16.22
CA ILE A 59 -14.50 -23.85 16.47
C ILE A 59 -15.97 -23.51 16.34
N GLY A 60 -16.66 -23.45 17.48
CA GLY A 60 -17.98 -22.84 17.58
C GLY A 60 -17.94 -21.36 17.19
N MET A 61 -19.03 -20.86 16.61
CA MET A 61 -19.26 -19.47 16.24
C MET A 61 -18.76 -18.49 17.31
N ILE A 62 -17.88 -17.56 16.93
CA ILE A 62 -17.46 -16.47 17.81
C ILE A 62 -18.29 -15.23 17.45
N ARG A 63 -19.21 -14.84 18.35
CA ARG A 63 -19.91 -13.55 18.28
C ARG A 63 -18.93 -12.44 18.67
N MET A 64 -18.40 -11.73 17.69
CA MET A 64 -17.50 -10.60 17.94
C MET A 64 -18.29 -9.28 17.86
N SER A 65 -18.25 -8.46 18.91
CA SER A 65 -18.67 -7.06 18.77
C SER A 65 -17.56 -6.27 18.04
N PRO A 66 -17.89 -5.16 17.34
CA PRO A 66 -16.93 -4.43 16.51
C PRO A 66 -15.69 -3.88 17.23
N ASN A 67 -15.67 -3.92 18.57
CA ASN A 67 -14.66 -3.22 19.39
C ASN A 67 -13.96 -4.11 20.43
N LYS A 68 -14.01 -5.45 20.33
CA LYS A 68 -13.30 -6.34 21.28
C LYS A 68 -12.20 -7.16 20.62
N ILE A 69 -11.01 -7.10 21.24
CA ILE A 69 -9.89 -8.00 21.00
C ILE A 69 -10.07 -9.22 21.92
N VAL A 70 -10.00 -10.44 21.38
CA VAL A 70 -10.09 -11.67 22.17
C VAL A 70 -8.86 -12.54 21.89
N ASN A 71 -8.20 -12.97 22.97
CA ASN A 71 -7.08 -13.91 22.93
C ASN A 71 -7.64 -15.33 23.02
N ILE A 72 -7.35 -16.17 22.02
CA ILE A 72 -7.97 -17.50 21.87
C ILE A 72 -6.95 -18.64 22.03
N SER A 73 -5.76 -18.39 22.58
CA SER A 73 -4.84 -19.46 23.04
C SER A 73 -3.56 -18.88 23.66
N ASN A 74 -2.90 -19.66 24.52
CA ASN A 74 -1.51 -19.46 24.98
C ASN A 74 -0.52 -19.61 23.79
N GLY A 75 -0.64 -18.73 22.81
CA GLY A 75 0.07 -18.74 21.53
C GLY A 75 -0.12 -17.49 20.67
N GLY A 76 -1.02 -16.56 21.04
CA GLY A 76 -0.96 -15.18 20.57
C GLY A 76 -1.47 -14.90 19.15
N TYR A 77 -2.70 -15.32 18.84
CA TYR A 77 -3.40 -14.82 17.64
C TYR A 77 -4.43 -13.76 18.04
N PHE A 78 -4.24 -12.53 17.54
CA PHE A 78 -5.21 -11.45 17.65
C PHE A 78 -6.14 -11.48 16.43
N ILE A 79 -7.41 -11.83 16.63
CA ILE A 79 -8.44 -11.63 15.62
C ILE A 79 -8.92 -10.17 15.77
N ARG A 80 -8.56 -9.31 14.82
CA ARG A 80 -9.16 -7.97 14.69
C ARG A 80 -10.37 -8.06 13.75
N PRO A 81 -11.50 -7.41 14.10
CA PRO A 81 -12.71 -7.48 13.29
C PRO A 81 -12.46 -6.96 11.88
N TYR A 82 -13.06 -7.64 10.90
CA TYR A 82 -13.10 -7.20 9.51
C TYR A 82 -13.88 -5.89 9.45
N VAL A 83 -13.29 -4.83 8.90
CA VAL A 83 -13.99 -3.55 8.73
C VAL A 83 -14.79 -3.62 7.44
N HIS A 84 -16.09 -3.92 7.55
CA HIS A 84 -17.02 -3.88 6.41
C HIS A 84 -17.18 -2.43 5.92
N ARG A 85 -17.34 -2.21 4.61
CA ARG A 85 -17.54 -0.84 4.06
C ARG A 85 -18.73 -0.12 4.69
N GLU A 86 -19.80 -0.87 4.99
CA GLU A 86 -20.98 -0.33 5.68
C GLU A 86 -20.65 0.18 7.10
N TYR A 87 -19.68 -0.42 7.79
CA TYR A 87 -19.22 0.07 9.09
C TYR A 87 -18.51 1.42 8.96
N ILE A 88 -17.72 1.61 7.90
CA ILE A 88 -17.08 2.91 7.57
C ILE A 88 -18.16 3.97 7.31
N HIS A 89 -19.16 3.63 6.49
CA HIS A 89 -20.28 4.53 6.18
C HIS A 89 -21.19 4.82 7.40
N SER A 90 -21.25 3.90 8.38
CA SER A 90 -22.01 4.08 9.62
C SER A 90 -21.33 5.01 10.64
N MET A 91 -20.02 5.26 10.51
CA MET A 91 -19.28 6.23 11.32
C MET A 91 -19.59 7.66 10.88
N LYS A 92 -20.85 8.08 11.07
CA LYS A 92 -21.33 9.45 10.80
C LYS A 92 -20.63 10.54 11.64
N ASP A 93 -19.82 10.14 12.62
CA ASP A 93 -19.08 11.00 13.57
C ASP A 93 -17.63 10.51 13.84
N GLY A 94 -17.09 9.59 13.03
CA GLY A 94 -15.76 9.00 13.27
C GLY A 94 -14.65 10.03 13.07
N SER A 95 -13.82 10.26 14.09
CA SER A 95 -12.73 11.22 14.02
C SER A 95 -11.75 10.86 12.89
N ILE A 96 -11.47 11.81 12.01
CA ILE A 96 -10.43 11.67 10.98
C ILE A 96 -9.08 11.52 11.70
N LEU A 97 -8.35 10.46 11.36
CA LEU A 97 -7.00 10.25 11.85
C LEU A 97 -6.04 11.02 10.96
N ASN A 98 -5.52 12.14 11.46
CA ASN A 98 -4.48 12.88 10.76
C ASN A 98 -3.08 12.36 11.14
N LYS A 99 -2.09 12.83 10.40
CA LYS A 99 -0.70 12.41 10.55
C LYS A 99 -0.10 12.79 11.91
N GLU A 100 -0.43 13.97 12.43
CA GLU A 100 0.00 14.44 13.76
C GLU A 100 -0.48 13.50 14.88
N LYS A 101 -1.78 13.19 14.92
CA LYS A 101 -2.36 12.27 15.90
C LYS A 101 -1.79 10.86 15.77
N LEU A 102 -1.56 10.39 14.54
CA LEU A 102 -0.89 9.11 14.31
C LEU A 102 0.55 9.13 14.88
N HIS A 103 1.28 10.22 14.66
CA HIS A 103 2.64 10.38 15.17
C HIS A 103 2.69 10.38 16.70
N GLU A 104 1.79 11.11 17.36
CA GLU A 104 1.64 11.12 18.82
C GLU A 104 1.39 9.69 19.35
N GLN A 105 0.41 8.98 18.77
CA GLN A 105 0.10 7.60 19.16
C GLN A 105 1.28 6.64 18.94
N LEU A 106 2.03 6.76 17.84
CA LEU A 106 3.18 5.91 17.57
C LEU A 106 4.33 6.14 18.54
N ILE A 107 4.51 7.36 19.04
CA ILE A 107 5.50 7.68 20.07
C ILE A 107 5.12 7.03 21.40
N GLU A 108 3.86 7.11 21.79
CA GLU A 108 3.33 6.50 23.03
C GLU A 108 3.38 4.96 22.99
N LEU A 109 3.01 4.36 21.85
CA LEU A 109 2.90 2.90 21.67
C LEU A 109 4.23 2.13 21.66
N LYS A 110 5.37 2.82 21.52
CA LYS A 110 6.71 2.18 21.63
C LYS A 110 6.92 1.45 22.96
N SER A 111 6.04 1.67 23.95
CA SER A 111 6.11 1.12 25.31
C SER A 111 5.21 -0.09 25.61
N ILE A 112 4.29 -0.50 24.72
CA ILE A 112 3.12 -1.32 25.15
C ILE A 112 3.17 -2.82 24.76
N ASP A 113 3.93 -3.28 23.75
CA ASP A 113 3.89 -4.72 23.35
C ASP A 113 5.21 -5.26 22.75
N ASN A 114 5.81 -6.28 23.37
CA ASN A 114 7.06 -6.91 22.91
C ASN A 114 6.98 -7.62 21.53
N GLN A 115 5.82 -7.64 20.88
CA GLN A 115 5.64 -8.28 19.56
C GLN A 115 5.35 -7.32 18.40
N TRP A 116 5.17 -6.02 18.65
CA TRP A 116 4.76 -5.06 17.60
C TRP A 116 5.72 -4.99 16.40
N ASN A 117 6.99 -5.37 16.60
CA ASN A 117 8.06 -5.37 15.61
C ASN A 117 8.35 -6.73 14.94
N LYS A 118 7.60 -7.79 15.26
CA LYS A 118 7.81 -9.12 14.66
C LYS A 118 7.03 -9.27 13.35
N SER A 119 7.66 -9.82 12.31
CA SER A 119 7.03 -10.08 11.01
C SER A 119 6.41 -8.85 10.34
N VAL A 120 7.04 -7.69 10.55
CA VAL A 120 6.60 -6.42 9.97
C VAL A 120 7.58 -5.91 8.93
N TYR A 121 7.01 -5.24 7.95
CA TYR A 121 7.67 -4.38 6.99
C TYR A 121 7.71 -2.95 7.57
N LEU A 122 8.92 -2.48 7.92
CA LEU A 122 9.12 -1.15 8.49
C LEU A 122 9.34 -0.11 7.39
N SER A 123 8.83 1.09 7.65
CA SER A 123 8.75 2.15 6.66
C SER A 123 9.04 3.47 7.33
N SER A 124 10.04 4.21 6.87
CA SER A 124 10.20 5.60 7.32
C SER A 124 8.96 6.40 6.88
N SER A 125 8.23 7.02 7.81
CA SER A 125 7.24 8.05 7.50
C SER A 125 7.94 9.41 7.54
N GLY A 126 7.83 10.19 6.47
CA GLY A 126 8.25 11.59 6.50
C GLY A 126 7.37 12.35 7.48
N GLY A 127 7.92 13.23 8.31
CA GLY A 127 7.15 13.95 9.34
C GLY A 127 7.76 15.30 9.66
N SER A 128 6.92 16.31 9.86
CA SER A 128 7.32 17.63 10.32
C SER A 128 7.86 17.54 11.75
N GLY A 129 9.16 17.83 11.94
CA GLY A 129 9.78 17.94 13.27
C GLY A 129 11.07 17.15 13.48
N GLY A 130 11.75 16.68 12.42
CA GLY A 130 13.12 16.16 12.49
C GLY A 130 13.31 14.78 13.16
N LYS A 131 12.28 14.19 13.78
CA LYS A 131 12.33 12.82 14.30
C LYS A 131 11.77 11.83 13.28
N ARG A 132 12.64 10.94 12.75
CA ARG A 132 12.24 9.84 11.87
C ARG A 132 11.25 8.91 12.59
N LEU A 133 10.04 8.81 12.06
CA LEU A 133 9.03 7.87 12.53
C LEU A 133 8.97 6.65 11.61
N PHE A 134 8.58 5.52 12.18
CA PHE A 134 8.48 4.26 11.45
C PHE A 134 7.07 3.73 11.52
N PHE A 135 6.51 3.45 10.35
CA PHE A 135 5.25 2.75 10.23
C PHE A 135 5.49 1.26 9.96
N ALA A 136 4.91 0.40 10.80
CA ALA A 136 5.03 -1.05 10.70
C ALA A 136 3.79 -1.63 9.99
N THR A 137 4.00 -2.38 8.93
CA THR A 137 2.92 -3.13 8.24
C THR A 137 3.20 -4.63 8.35
N ASP A 138 2.20 -5.49 8.48
CA ASP A 138 2.43 -6.94 8.40
C ASP A 138 2.99 -7.34 7.02
N ILE A 139 4.02 -8.19 6.98
CA ILE A 139 4.69 -8.58 5.72
C ILE A 139 3.72 -9.26 4.75
N LYS A 140 2.86 -10.18 5.22
CA LYS A 140 1.93 -10.91 4.34
C LYS A 140 0.86 -9.96 3.78
N GLN A 141 0.35 -9.06 4.60
CA GLN A 141 -0.61 -8.04 4.16
C GLN A 141 0.02 -7.07 3.15
N ASN A 142 1.27 -6.70 3.35
CA ASN A 142 2.02 -5.85 2.42
C ASN A 142 2.26 -6.55 1.07
N LEU A 143 2.57 -7.85 1.07
CA LEU A 143 2.70 -8.62 -0.17
C LEU A 143 1.35 -8.80 -0.87
N LEU A 144 0.27 -9.05 -0.14
CA LEU A 144 -1.09 -9.11 -0.70
C LEU A 144 -1.49 -7.77 -1.34
N GLN A 145 -1.15 -6.64 -0.70
CA GLN A 145 -1.36 -5.31 -1.26
C GLN A 145 -0.69 -5.17 -2.63
N ARG A 146 0.59 -5.58 -2.71
CA ARG A 146 1.38 -5.53 -3.93
C ARG A 146 0.78 -6.43 -5.01
N GLN A 147 0.34 -7.64 -4.64
CA GLN A 147 -0.32 -8.57 -5.56
C GLN A 147 -1.58 -7.95 -6.18
N ILE A 148 -2.49 -7.41 -5.37
CA ILE A 148 -3.74 -6.83 -5.86
C ILE A 148 -3.47 -5.67 -6.83
N LEU A 149 -2.45 -4.85 -6.54
CA LEU A 149 -2.06 -3.75 -7.42
C LEU A 149 -1.43 -4.27 -8.72
N VAL A 150 -0.58 -5.29 -8.67
CA VAL A 150 0.03 -5.91 -9.86
C VAL A 150 -1.03 -6.57 -10.75
N ASP A 151 -2.02 -7.25 -10.16
CA ASP A 151 -3.13 -7.84 -10.93
C ASP A 151 -3.90 -6.76 -11.71
N MET A 152 -4.07 -5.58 -11.11
CA MET A 152 -4.63 -4.42 -11.81
C MET A 152 -3.69 -3.94 -12.91
N MET A 153 -2.38 -3.82 -12.65
CA MET A 153 -1.40 -3.38 -13.65
C MET A 153 -1.36 -4.30 -14.88
N LEU A 154 -1.37 -5.62 -14.67
CA LEU A 154 -1.42 -6.62 -15.73
C LEU A 154 -2.70 -6.47 -16.58
N LYS A 155 -3.86 -6.36 -15.93
CA LYS A 155 -5.15 -6.18 -16.62
C LYS A 155 -5.25 -4.87 -17.41
N GLN A 156 -4.51 -3.84 -16.98
CA GLN A 156 -4.46 -2.54 -17.65
C GLN A 156 -3.29 -2.41 -18.63
N ASN A 157 -2.53 -3.49 -18.88
CA ASN A 157 -1.34 -3.51 -19.72
C ASN A 157 -0.27 -2.47 -19.31
N ILE A 158 -0.20 -2.16 -18.02
CA ILE A 158 0.80 -1.24 -17.45
C ILE A 158 2.15 -1.96 -17.36
N ILE A 159 2.14 -3.24 -17.00
CA ILE A 159 3.30 -4.13 -16.94
C ILE A 159 2.93 -5.48 -17.56
N SER A 160 3.92 -6.23 -18.05
CA SER A 160 3.77 -7.57 -18.62
C SER A 160 4.96 -8.46 -18.26
N HIS A 161 4.80 -9.77 -18.37
CA HIS A 161 5.87 -10.75 -18.13
C HIS A 161 7.07 -10.62 -19.08
N ASN A 162 6.88 -9.97 -20.24
CA ASN A 162 7.95 -9.74 -21.21
C ASN A 162 8.77 -8.47 -20.91
N ASP A 163 8.36 -7.67 -19.93
CA ASP A 163 9.06 -6.44 -19.59
C ASP A 163 10.41 -6.74 -18.91
N ILE A 164 11.43 -5.96 -19.28
CA ILE A 164 12.73 -5.89 -18.63
C ILE A 164 12.83 -4.52 -17.97
N CYS A 165 12.80 -4.52 -16.64
CA CYS A 165 12.64 -3.33 -15.83
C CYS A 165 13.95 -2.95 -15.14
N LEU A 166 14.53 -1.81 -15.51
CA LEU A 166 15.69 -1.23 -14.82
C LEU A 166 15.25 -0.45 -13.59
N ASN A 167 15.64 -0.90 -12.40
CA ASN A 167 15.25 -0.29 -11.14
C ASN A 167 16.36 0.57 -10.51
N LEU A 168 16.15 1.88 -10.50
CA LEU A 168 17.02 2.88 -9.89
C LEU A 168 16.41 3.53 -8.64
N PHE A 169 15.40 2.93 -8.03
CA PHE A 169 14.84 3.44 -6.76
C PHE A 169 15.79 3.24 -5.58
N GLN A 170 15.57 3.99 -4.49
CA GLN A 170 16.45 4.00 -3.31
C GLN A 170 16.27 2.73 -2.47
N SER A 171 17.39 2.10 -2.09
CA SER A 171 17.47 0.90 -1.24
C SER A 171 17.87 1.17 0.21
N ASN A 172 18.19 2.42 0.55
CA ASN A 172 18.80 2.79 1.83
C ASN A 172 17.79 3.46 2.79
N ASN A 173 18.15 3.61 4.07
CA ASN A 173 17.40 4.36 5.08
C ASN A 173 15.97 3.84 5.37
N ILE A 174 15.72 2.53 5.21
CA ILE A 174 14.39 1.93 5.42
C ILE A 174 13.36 2.58 4.46
N TYR A 175 13.85 3.11 3.34
CA TYR A 175 13.04 3.63 2.25
C TYR A 175 12.73 2.48 1.29
N ARG A 176 11.48 2.39 0.86
CA ARG A 176 10.89 1.11 0.39
C ARG A 176 10.80 1.01 -1.12
N SER A 177 11.02 2.11 -1.84
CA SER A 177 10.73 2.16 -3.27
C SER A 177 11.52 1.12 -4.05
N PHE A 178 12.78 0.86 -3.71
CA PHE A 178 13.54 -0.20 -4.39
C PHE A 178 12.90 -1.58 -4.28
N GLU A 179 12.59 -2.03 -3.06
CA GLU A 179 11.96 -3.34 -2.84
C GLU A 179 10.54 -3.42 -3.37
N ILE A 180 9.73 -2.35 -3.23
CA ILE A 180 8.35 -2.32 -3.76
C ILE A 180 8.35 -2.62 -5.27
N PHE A 181 9.24 -1.99 -6.02
CA PHE A 181 9.26 -2.13 -7.48
C PHE A 181 9.92 -3.45 -7.92
N ASN A 182 10.88 -3.98 -7.17
CA ASN A 182 11.39 -5.35 -7.41
C ASN A 182 10.30 -6.41 -7.15
N ASP A 183 9.49 -6.23 -6.11
CA ASP A 183 8.36 -7.11 -5.82
C ASP A 183 7.27 -7.01 -6.90
N PHE A 184 6.96 -5.81 -7.39
CA PHE A 184 6.03 -5.66 -8.51
C PHE A 184 6.51 -6.44 -9.74
N CYS A 185 7.80 -6.38 -10.05
CA CYS A 185 8.37 -7.14 -11.15
C CYS A 185 8.26 -8.65 -10.92
N SER A 186 8.64 -9.10 -9.71
CA SER A 186 8.62 -10.51 -9.33
C SER A 186 7.20 -11.10 -9.37
N ILE A 187 6.21 -10.36 -8.87
CA ILE A 187 4.80 -10.75 -8.89
C ILE A 187 4.25 -10.75 -10.33
N ALA A 188 4.65 -9.75 -11.15
CA ALA A 188 4.25 -9.67 -12.55
C ALA A 188 4.96 -10.72 -13.44
N ASN A 189 5.90 -11.47 -12.87
CA ASN A 189 6.78 -12.41 -13.56
C ASN A 189 7.55 -11.75 -14.72
N CYS A 190 8.02 -10.52 -14.52
CA CYS A 190 8.86 -9.80 -15.46
C CYS A 190 10.32 -9.76 -15.00
N THR A 191 11.24 -9.41 -15.90
CA THR A 191 12.66 -9.30 -15.53
C THR A 191 12.91 -7.99 -14.77
N THR A 192 13.65 -8.04 -13.66
CA THR A 192 14.08 -6.83 -12.93
C THR A 192 15.59 -6.74 -12.88
N LEU A 193 16.14 -5.55 -13.11
CA LEU A 193 17.56 -5.21 -13.03
C LEU A 193 17.75 -4.26 -11.82
N PRO A 194 18.03 -4.80 -10.63
CA PRO A 194 18.01 -4.06 -9.37
C PRO A 194 19.32 -3.28 -9.17
N MET A 195 19.44 -2.07 -9.72
CA MET A 195 20.67 -1.26 -9.68
C MET A 195 20.69 -0.20 -8.57
N SER A 196 19.53 0.24 -8.09
CA SER A 196 19.34 1.23 -7.02
C SER A 196 19.82 2.66 -7.36
N THR A 197 19.49 3.62 -6.50
CA THR A 197 19.94 5.02 -6.67
C THR A 197 21.45 5.20 -6.61
N SER A 198 22.18 4.33 -5.91
CA SER A 198 23.64 4.45 -5.71
C SER A 198 24.50 3.86 -6.83
N ALA A 199 23.91 3.22 -7.85
CA ALA A 199 24.66 2.73 -9.00
C ALA A 199 25.33 3.87 -9.76
N ASN A 200 26.57 3.66 -10.17
CA ASN A 200 27.31 4.55 -11.07
C ASN A 200 26.59 4.60 -12.43
N ASP A 201 26.48 5.79 -13.01
CA ASP A 201 25.78 5.96 -14.29
C ASP A 201 26.48 5.24 -15.46
N GLU A 202 27.81 5.03 -15.41
CA GLU A 202 28.55 4.21 -16.39
C GLU A 202 28.09 2.75 -16.35
N ASP A 203 28.05 2.15 -15.16
CA ASP A 203 27.56 0.78 -14.98
C ASP A 203 26.09 0.65 -15.41
N VAL A 204 25.28 1.69 -15.17
CA VAL A 204 23.88 1.74 -15.61
C VAL A 204 23.81 1.74 -17.13
N LEU A 205 24.68 2.47 -17.82
CA LEU A 205 24.74 2.44 -19.28
C LEU A 205 25.15 1.07 -19.83
N ASP A 206 26.13 0.42 -19.22
CA ASP A 206 26.56 -0.92 -19.63
C ASP A 206 25.42 -1.94 -19.47
N VAL A 207 24.66 -1.84 -18.38
CA VAL A 207 23.46 -2.67 -18.16
C VAL A 207 22.37 -2.35 -19.18
N ILE A 208 22.13 -1.07 -19.51
CA ILE A 208 21.17 -0.67 -20.54
C ILE A 208 21.55 -1.26 -21.90
N GLU A 209 22.82 -1.19 -22.28
CA GLU A 209 23.31 -1.69 -23.56
C GLU A 209 23.21 -3.22 -23.65
N TYR A 210 23.56 -3.92 -22.58
CA TYR A 210 23.58 -5.37 -22.55
C TYR A 210 22.17 -5.97 -22.49
N PHE A 211 21.34 -5.52 -21.54
CA PHE A 211 20.03 -6.12 -21.26
C PHE A 211 18.87 -5.47 -22.02
N LYS A 212 19.06 -4.26 -22.56
CA LYS A 212 18.04 -3.51 -23.30
C LYS A 212 16.70 -3.40 -22.56
N PRO A 213 16.69 -2.89 -21.31
CA PRO A 213 15.46 -2.69 -20.55
C PRO A 213 14.47 -1.79 -21.30
N ASN A 214 13.21 -2.18 -21.36
CA ASN A 214 12.14 -1.36 -21.96
C ASN A 214 11.42 -0.49 -20.91
N ILE A 215 11.52 -0.80 -19.62
CA ILE A 215 10.99 0.03 -18.53
C ILE A 215 12.14 0.59 -17.68
N LEU A 216 12.13 1.90 -17.47
CA LEU A 216 13.00 2.58 -16.51
C LEU A 216 12.21 2.98 -15.28
N MET A 217 12.70 2.64 -14.08
CA MET A 217 12.01 2.89 -12.82
C MET A 217 12.90 3.70 -11.87
N GLY A 218 12.38 4.78 -11.30
CA GLY A 218 13.15 5.58 -10.34
C GLY A 218 12.42 6.82 -9.84
N SER A 219 13.01 7.49 -8.85
CA SER A 219 12.56 8.82 -8.44
C SER A 219 12.89 9.84 -9.53
N PRO A 220 12.03 10.85 -9.79
CA PRO A 220 12.29 11.89 -10.77
C PRO A 220 13.69 12.51 -10.67
N TYR A 221 14.24 12.75 -9.47
CA TYR A 221 15.61 13.26 -9.35
C TYR A 221 16.68 12.30 -9.90
N ARG A 222 16.57 10.99 -9.61
CA ARG A 222 17.56 9.99 -10.04
C ARG A 222 17.49 9.78 -11.55
N LEU A 223 16.28 9.84 -12.12
CA LEU A 223 16.06 9.78 -13.55
C LEU A 223 16.63 11.01 -14.27
N MET A 224 16.51 12.20 -13.67
CA MET A 224 17.16 13.42 -14.18
C MET A 224 18.68 13.30 -14.17
N GLN A 225 19.28 12.75 -13.11
CA GLN A 225 20.72 12.53 -13.02
C GLN A 225 21.23 11.65 -14.18
N LEU A 226 20.57 10.50 -14.41
CA LEU A 226 20.92 9.61 -15.53
C LEU A 226 20.75 10.31 -16.88
N ALA A 227 19.66 11.06 -17.07
CA ALA A 227 19.41 11.78 -18.31
C ALA A 227 20.49 12.83 -18.61
N PHE A 228 20.93 13.59 -17.58
CA PHE A 228 22.04 14.54 -17.74
C PHE A 228 23.37 13.83 -18.04
N PHE A 229 23.61 12.67 -17.42
CA PHE A 229 24.80 11.88 -17.72
C PHE A 229 24.81 11.43 -19.18
N ILE A 230 23.71 10.88 -19.67
CA ILE A 230 23.55 10.45 -21.07
C ILE A 230 23.75 11.61 -22.05
N GLU A 231 23.13 12.76 -21.76
CA GLU A 231 23.24 13.96 -22.59
C GLU A 231 24.72 14.37 -22.76
N LYS A 232 25.52 14.31 -21.69
CA LYS A 232 26.95 14.64 -21.75
C LYS A 232 27.76 13.64 -22.56
N GLN A 233 27.43 12.34 -22.49
CA GLN A 233 28.18 11.29 -23.18
C GLN A 233 28.05 11.35 -24.72
N SER A 234 27.09 12.11 -25.26
CA SER A 234 26.96 12.50 -26.68
C SER A 234 26.97 11.36 -27.72
N LYS A 235 26.80 10.09 -27.34
CA LYS A 235 27.18 8.96 -28.22
C LYS A 235 26.19 7.80 -28.35
N LYS A 236 25.09 7.74 -27.61
CA LYS A 236 24.16 6.59 -27.69
C LYS A 236 22.70 7.02 -27.59
N GLU A 237 21.89 6.60 -28.55
CA GLU A 237 20.43 6.70 -28.49
C GLU A 237 19.91 5.66 -27.50
N ILE A 238 19.25 6.12 -26.43
CA ILE A 238 18.68 5.26 -25.40
C ILE A 238 17.18 5.43 -25.43
N LYS A 239 16.47 4.32 -25.54
CA LYS A 239 15.01 4.31 -25.64
C LYS A 239 14.40 3.46 -24.55
N PHE A 240 13.41 4.02 -23.88
CA PHE A 240 12.49 3.29 -23.00
C PHE A 240 11.07 3.41 -23.53
N GLU A 241 10.26 2.37 -23.35
CA GLU A 241 8.84 2.38 -23.68
C GLU A 241 8.01 3.07 -22.60
N LYS A 242 8.35 2.78 -21.33
CA LYS A 242 7.65 3.29 -20.15
C LYS A 242 8.66 3.76 -19.11
N ILE A 243 8.31 4.83 -18.39
CA ILE A 243 9.03 5.28 -17.19
C ILE A 243 8.10 5.16 -15.99
N PHE A 244 8.49 4.38 -14.99
CA PHE A 244 7.79 4.30 -13.72
C PHE A 244 8.44 5.26 -12.72
N PHE A 245 7.62 6.10 -12.09
CA PHE A 245 8.12 7.07 -11.12
C PHE A 245 7.26 7.11 -9.86
N ALA A 246 7.89 7.47 -8.75
CA ALA A 246 7.26 7.62 -7.45
C ALA A 246 8.07 8.62 -6.61
N CYS A 247 7.62 8.85 -5.38
CA CYS A 247 8.28 9.70 -4.36
C CYS A 247 8.20 11.21 -4.64
N GLU A 248 8.27 11.65 -5.91
CA GLU A 248 8.18 13.06 -6.29
C GLU A 248 7.22 13.32 -7.46
N SER A 249 6.93 14.60 -7.71
CA SER A 249 6.26 15.04 -8.93
C SER A 249 7.13 14.95 -10.17
N LEU A 250 6.53 14.44 -11.24
CA LEU A 250 7.07 14.55 -12.58
C LEU A 250 6.37 15.68 -13.35
N ASP A 251 6.96 16.87 -13.30
CA ASP A 251 6.48 18.05 -14.02
C ASP A 251 6.77 17.97 -15.54
N GLU A 252 6.14 18.86 -16.31
CA GLU A 252 6.26 18.91 -17.77
C GLU A 252 7.67 19.26 -18.26
N ILE A 253 8.49 19.93 -17.45
CA ILE A 253 9.88 20.26 -17.82
C ILE A 253 10.71 18.97 -17.81
N LYS A 254 10.61 18.18 -16.73
CA LYS A 254 11.26 16.88 -16.62
C LYS A 254 10.77 15.91 -17.69
N GLN A 255 9.46 15.87 -17.96
CA GLN A 255 8.90 15.04 -19.04
C GLN A 255 9.46 15.41 -20.41
N ARG A 256 9.54 16.70 -20.75
CA ARG A 256 10.14 17.15 -22.02
C ARG A 256 11.60 16.74 -22.14
N PHE A 257 12.36 16.81 -21.04
CA PHE A 257 13.75 16.36 -21.01
C PHE A 257 13.86 14.85 -21.20
N PHE A 258 13.05 14.06 -20.49
CA PHE A 258 13.00 12.60 -20.66
C PHE A 258 12.56 12.19 -22.06
N LYS A 259 11.59 12.89 -22.67
CA LYS A 259 11.19 12.62 -24.05
C LYS A 259 12.34 12.82 -25.03
N ARG A 260 13.21 13.82 -24.79
CA ARG A 260 14.38 14.09 -25.63
C ARG A 260 15.49 13.05 -25.42
N ILE A 261 15.80 12.72 -24.17
CA ILE A 261 16.96 11.88 -23.84
C ILE A 261 16.64 10.38 -23.87
N PHE A 262 15.49 9.99 -23.35
CA PHE A 262 15.05 8.59 -23.22
C PHE A 262 14.10 8.15 -24.32
N HIS A 263 13.72 9.04 -25.25
CA HIS A 263 12.75 8.78 -26.32
C HIS A 263 11.43 8.18 -25.81
N CYS A 264 11.06 8.50 -24.56
CA CYS A 264 9.91 7.93 -23.86
C CYS A 264 8.82 8.99 -23.68
N SER A 265 7.56 8.59 -23.86
CA SER A 265 6.39 9.46 -23.71
C SER A 265 5.30 8.88 -22.80
N ILE A 266 5.54 7.70 -22.21
CA ILE A 266 4.60 7.04 -21.30
C ILE A 266 5.21 7.06 -19.90
N TYR A 267 4.59 7.84 -19.01
CA TYR A 267 5.01 7.98 -17.62
C TYR A 267 3.95 7.40 -16.70
N ILE A 268 4.35 6.51 -15.80
CA ILE A 268 3.46 5.84 -14.84
C ILE A 268 3.87 6.24 -13.43
N GLY A 269 3.11 7.16 -12.85
CA GLY A 269 3.24 7.55 -11.45
C GLY A 269 2.61 6.51 -10.52
N PHE A 270 3.26 6.25 -9.38
CA PHE A 270 2.72 5.42 -8.30
C PHE A 270 2.41 6.27 -7.08
N TYR A 271 1.27 5.99 -6.44
CA TYR A 271 0.73 6.80 -5.35
C TYR A 271 0.46 5.98 -4.09
N GLY A 272 0.82 6.58 -2.96
CA GLY A 272 0.66 6.02 -1.62
C GLY A 272 1.62 6.65 -0.62
N SER A 273 1.61 6.13 0.60
CA SER A 273 2.43 6.64 1.71
C SER A 273 3.05 5.51 2.54
N ALA A 274 3.84 5.85 3.57
CA ALA A 274 4.35 4.88 4.55
C ALA A 274 3.20 4.09 5.20
N GLU A 275 2.17 4.83 5.58
CA GLU A 275 0.99 4.48 6.36
C GLU A 275 -0.05 3.68 5.56
N THR A 276 -0.23 4.02 4.29
CA THR A 276 -1.22 3.38 3.40
C THR A 276 -0.61 2.28 2.53
N GLY A 277 0.71 2.32 2.33
CA GLY A 277 1.40 1.60 1.26
C GLY A 277 1.06 2.15 -0.12
N VAL A 278 1.73 1.67 -1.17
CA VAL A 278 1.36 2.03 -2.54
C VAL A 278 0.05 1.34 -2.90
N PHE A 279 -0.96 2.10 -3.28
CA PHE A 279 -2.31 1.56 -3.53
C PHE A 279 -2.90 1.98 -4.88
N ALA A 280 -2.26 2.92 -5.57
CA ALA A 280 -2.74 3.40 -6.86
C ALA A 280 -1.57 3.66 -7.83
N CYS A 281 -1.84 3.57 -9.12
CA CYS A 281 -0.89 3.94 -10.17
C CYS A 281 -1.60 4.61 -11.34
N GLN A 282 -0.85 5.35 -12.14
CA GLN A 282 -1.35 5.96 -13.37
C GLN A 282 -1.56 4.88 -14.43
N SER A 283 -2.37 5.21 -15.43
CA SER A 283 -2.56 4.36 -16.61
C SER A 283 -2.30 5.20 -17.86
N PRO A 284 -1.62 4.65 -18.89
CA PRO A 284 -1.44 5.33 -20.17
C PRO A 284 -2.75 5.75 -20.84
N LYS A 285 -3.88 5.12 -20.45
CA LYS A 285 -5.21 5.44 -20.95
C LYS A 285 -5.68 6.84 -20.57
N TYR A 286 -5.17 7.40 -19.47
CA TYR A 286 -5.53 8.74 -19.02
C TYR A 286 -4.45 9.73 -19.43
N SER A 287 -4.86 10.84 -20.06
CA SER A 287 -3.95 11.86 -20.58
C SER A 287 -3.27 12.72 -19.50
N SER A 288 -3.56 12.47 -18.21
CA SER A 288 -3.15 13.31 -17.10
C SER A 288 -2.26 12.56 -16.11
N THR A 289 -1.11 13.15 -15.78
CA THR A 289 -0.19 12.69 -14.72
C THR A 289 -0.71 13.00 -13.30
N LYS A 290 -1.98 13.34 -13.16
CA LYS A 290 -2.65 13.56 -11.86
C LYS A 290 -3.70 12.51 -11.54
N ILE A 291 -4.07 11.65 -12.51
CA ILE A 291 -5.14 10.67 -12.36
C ILE A 291 -4.53 9.30 -12.05
N TYR A 292 -4.95 8.72 -10.93
CA TYR A 292 -4.51 7.41 -10.48
C TYR A 292 -5.69 6.44 -10.44
N LEU A 293 -5.44 5.24 -10.95
CA LEU A 293 -6.33 4.09 -10.87
C LEU A 293 -6.00 3.30 -9.60
N TYR A 294 -7.03 2.88 -8.86
CA TYR A 294 -6.87 2.07 -7.66
C TYR A 294 -7.89 0.92 -7.58
N PRO A 295 -7.53 -0.23 -7.00
CA PRO A 295 -8.48 -1.31 -6.71
C PRO A 295 -9.41 -0.93 -5.55
N LYS A 296 -10.73 -0.93 -5.78
CA LYS A 296 -11.70 -0.61 -4.71
C LYS A 296 -11.63 -1.62 -3.56
N ASP A 297 -11.26 -2.87 -3.84
CA ASP A 297 -11.14 -3.92 -2.82
C ASP A 297 -9.83 -3.81 -2.01
N LEU A 298 -8.91 -2.93 -2.44
CA LEU A 298 -7.68 -2.64 -1.70
C LEU A 298 -7.86 -1.47 -0.72
N VAL A 299 -8.45 -0.37 -1.20
CA VAL A 299 -8.69 0.84 -0.40
C VAL A 299 -10.10 1.38 -0.59
N HIS A 300 -10.65 1.91 0.49
CA HIS A 300 -11.79 2.81 0.46
C HIS A 300 -11.28 4.26 0.52
N ILE A 301 -11.78 5.12 -0.36
CA ILE A 301 -11.39 6.53 -0.45
C ILE A 301 -12.63 7.39 -0.25
N GLU A 302 -12.54 8.37 0.66
CA GLU A 302 -13.50 9.45 0.86
C GLU A 302 -12.83 10.79 0.50
N ILE A 303 -13.62 11.75 0.02
CA ILE A 303 -13.17 13.13 -0.19
C ILE A 303 -13.94 14.03 0.77
N ILE A 304 -13.23 14.67 1.70
CA ILE A 304 -13.81 15.58 2.71
C ILE A 304 -13.09 16.90 2.60
N ASP A 305 -13.79 17.97 2.20
CA ASP A 305 -13.19 19.30 1.95
C ASP A 305 -11.97 19.23 1.03
N SER A 306 -12.08 18.45 -0.04
CA SER A 306 -11.00 18.11 -0.99
C SER A 306 -9.85 17.27 -0.43
N LYS A 307 -9.83 16.92 0.86
CA LYS A 307 -8.81 16.04 1.43
C LYS A 307 -9.07 14.59 1.05
N ILE A 308 -7.99 13.88 0.76
CA ILE A 308 -8.03 12.45 0.44
C ILE A 308 -7.95 11.66 1.74
N ILE A 309 -9.07 11.02 2.10
CA ILE A 309 -9.18 10.18 3.27
C ILE A 309 -9.15 8.72 2.83
N VAL A 310 -8.23 7.92 3.38
CA VAL A 310 -7.97 6.55 2.94
C VAL A 310 -8.20 5.57 4.09
N THR A 311 -8.92 4.48 3.79
CA THR A 311 -8.96 3.28 4.64
C THR A 311 -8.44 2.10 3.85
N ASN A 312 -7.37 1.47 4.33
CA ASN A 312 -6.85 0.25 3.70
C ASN A 312 -7.67 -0.97 4.19
N LEU A 313 -8.28 -1.70 3.24
CA LEU A 313 -9.26 -2.75 3.53
C LEU A 313 -8.62 -4.13 3.78
N ILE A 314 -7.34 -4.29 3.45
CA ILE A 314 -6.63 -5.57 3.61
C ILE A 314 -5.70 -5.59 4.83
N ARG A 315 -5.32 -4.42 5.35
CA ARG A 315 -4.49 -4.29 6.55
C ARG A 315 -5.31 -4.60 7.79
N LYS A 316 -4.90 -5.65 8.50
CA LYS A 316 -5.47 -6.04 9.80
C LYS A 316 -4.57 -5.59 10.95
N ARG A 317 -3.25 -5.56 10.73
CA ARG A 317 -2.27 -5.10 11.70
C ARG A 317 -1.96 -3.63 11.44
N ASN A 318 -2.00 -2.81 12.50
CA ASN A 318 -1.87 -1.34 12.40
C ASN A 318 -2.82 -0.75 11.35
N GLN A 319 -4.07 -1.22 11.37
CA GLN A 319 -5.10 -0.73 10.46
C GLN A 319 -5.36 0.75 10.73
N LEU A 320 -5.36 1.53 9.66
CA LEU A 320 -5.73 2.93 9.68
C LEU A 320 -7.10 3.06 9.04
N ILE A 321 -8.02 3.65 9.78
CA ILE A 321 -9.40 3.88 9.37
C ILE A 321 -9.58 5.38 9.26
N ARG A 322 -10.12 5.83 8.11
CA ARG A 322 -10.32 7.25 7.78
C ARG A 322 -9.07 8.10 7.99
N PHE A 323 -7.95 7.65 7.41
CA PHE A 323 -6.66 8.34 7.52
C PHE A 323 -6.57 9.50 6.52
N ASP A 324 -6.38 10.72 7.02
CA ASP A 324 -6.04 11.88 6.20
C ASP A 324 -4.58 11.76 5.75
N ILE A 325 -4.39 11.46 4.46
CA ILE A 325 -3.05 11.27 3.88
C ILE A 325 -2.27 12.59 3.76
N GLY A 326 -2.95 13.74 3.92
CA GLY A 326 -2.39 15.08 3.79
C GLY A 326 -2.49 15.67 2.39
N ASP A 327 -2.99 14.92 1.41
CA ASP A 327 -3.10 15.34 0.01
C ASP A 327 -4.52 15.78 -0.34
N LEU A 328 -4.63 16.62 -1.38
CA LEU A 328 -5.90 17.12 -1.90
C LEU A 328 -6.22 16.49 -3.25
N GLY A 329 -7.48 16.12 -3.45
CA GLY A 329 -7.95 15.48 -4.66
C GLY A 329 -9.46 15.42 -4.79
N ARG A 330 -9.90 14.75 -5.85
CA ARG A 330 -11.30 14.38 -6.07
C ARG A 330 -11.42 12.98 -6.65
N LEU A 331 -12.54 12.32 -6.36
CA LEU A 331 -12.92 11.10 -7.08
C LEU A 331 -13.42 11.47 -8.48
N ILE A 332 -13.04 10.67 -9.46
CA ILE A 332 -13.54 10.76 -10.83
C ILE A 332 -14.52 9.61 -11.05
N SER A 333 -15.66 9.89 -11.68
CA SER A 333 -16.60 8.86 -12.11
C SER A 333 -15.93 7.93 -13.12
N ASN A 334 -15.99 6.63 -12.88
CA ASN A 334 -15.43 5.62 -13.75
C ASN A 334 -16.52 4.63 -14.16
N ASP A 335 -17.00 4.77 -15.39
CA ASP A 335 -18.06 3.92 -15.93
C ASP A 335 -17.50 2.65 -16.60
N GLU A 336 -16.18 2.57 -16.80
CA GLU A 336 -15.54 1.46 -17.52
C GLU A 336 -15.26 0.24 -16.63
N HIS A 337 -15.12 0.43 -15.31
CA HIS A 337 -14.67 -0.61 -14.39
C HIS A 337 -15.30 -0.51 -13.00
N ASP A 338 -16.27 -1.38 -12.71
CA ASP A 338 -16.87 -1.46 -11.37
C ASP A 338 -15.86 -1.74 -10.26
N LYS A 339 -14.79 -2.49 -10.58
CA LYS A 339 -13.75 -2.92 -9.62
C LYS A 339 -12.67 -1.87 -9.33
N TYR A 340 -12.53 -0.85 -10.17
CA TYR A 340 -11.46 0.14 -10.07
C TYR A 340 -12.02 1.54 -9.89
N GLY A 341 -11.45 2.31 -8.96
CA GLY A 341 -11.76 3.71 -8.79
C GLY A 341 -10.71 4.60 -9.46
N LEU A 342 -11.10 5.84 -9.74
CA LEU A 342 -10.20 6.88 -10.23
C LEU A 342 -10.15 8.02 -9.21
N ILE A 343 -8.93 8.48 -8.93
CA ILE A 343 -8.68 9.64 -8.09
C ILE A 343 -7.77 10.61 -8.82
N GLU A 344 -8.16 11.89 -8.85
CA GLU A 344 -7.29 12.97 -9.28
C GLU A 344 -6.66 13.63 -8.06
N VAL A 345 -5.33 13.79 -8.07
CA VAL A 345 -4.58 14.42 -6.98
C VAL A 345 -4.09 15.79 -7.44
N PHE A 346 -4.59 16.86 -6.81
CA PHE A 346 -4.30 18.25 -7.16
C PHE A 346 -3.08 18.81 -6.44
N HIS A 347 -2.98 18.51 -5.15
CA HIS A 347 -1.91 18.94 -4.28
C HIS A 347 -1.48 17.77 -3.45
N SER A 348 -0.18 17.62 -3.27
CA SER A 348 0.37 16.52 -2.49
C SER A 348 1.49 17.06 -1.63
N GLN A 349 1.45 16.71 -0.35
CA GLN A 349 2.49 17.04 0.63
C GLN A 349 3.71 16.19 0.33
N ARG A 350 4.46 16.61 -0.70
CA ARG A 350 5.57 15.81 -1.23
C ARG A 350 6.84 16.10 -0.49
N LEU A 351 7.64 15.05 -0.42
CA LEU A 351 8.98 15.09 0.14
C LEU A 351 9.92 15.58 -0.95
N VAL A 352 10.78 16.51 -0.61
CA VAL A 352 11.97 16.87 -1.37
C VAL A 352 13.05 15.87 -1.01
N MET A 353 13.55 15.14 -2.01
CA MET A 353 14.68 14.23 -1.83
C MET A 353 15.98 15.01 -2.04
N ILE A 354 16.82 15.07 -1.02
CA ILE A 354 18.17 15.65 -1.10
C ILE A 354 19.16 14.53 -0.77
N GLY A 355 19.89 14.05 -1.77
CA GLY A 355 20.76 12.89 -1.63
C GLY A 355 19.96 11.62 -1.29
N ASN A 356 20.24 11.02 -0.14
CA ASN A 356 19.53 9.82 0.37
C ASN A 356 18.47 10.15 1.43
N ASP A 357 18.24 11.44 1.70
CA ASP A 357 17.30 11.92 2.69
C ASP A 357 16.03 12.46 2.06
N SER A 358 14.94 12.31 2.79
CA SER A 358 13.59 12.68 2.39
C SER A 358 13.10 13.74 3.37
N LEU A 359 12.97 14.98 2.91
CA LEU A 359 12.58 16.13 3.73
C LEU A 359 11.21 16.65 3.28
N SER A 360 10.35 17.10 4.18
CA SER A 360 9.18 17.89 3.79
C SER A 360 9.60 19.29 3.33
N THR A 361 8.76 19.97 2.58
CA THR A 361 8.97 21.39 2.24
C THR A 361 9.15 22.27 3.48
N SER A 362 8.38 22.01 4.55
CA SER A 362 8.53 22.74 5.81
C SER A 362 9.89 22.49 6.49
N GLU A 363 10.41 21.26 6.43
CA GLU A 363 11.75 20.93 6.94
C GLU A 363 12.83 21.62 6.13
N VAL A 364 12.69 21.68 4.80
CA VAL A 364 13.58 22.46 3.93
C VAL A 364 13.52 23.93 4.30
N GLU A 365 12.33 24.52 4.46
CA GLU A 365 12.18 25.92 4.88
C GLU A 365 12.81 26.19 6.25
N GLU A 366 12.68 25.26 7.20
CA GLU A 366 13.28 25.37 8.53
C GLU A 366 14.81 25.30 8.46
N ILE A 367 15.36 24.39 7.67
CA ILE A 367 16.81 24.31 7.40
C ILE A 367 17.28 25.59 6.71
N MET A 368 16.56 26.08 5.70
CA MET A 368 16.91 27.31 4.97
C MET A 368 16.86 28.55 5.89
N LYS A 369 15.98 28.59 6.89
CA LYS A 369 15.95 29.66 7.90
C LYS A 369 17.17 29.63 8.84
N GLN A 370 17.83 28.49 8.97
CA GLN A 370 19.06 28.33 9.78
C GLN A 370 20.32 28.64 8.98
N ILE A 371 20.23 28.68 7.65
CA ILE A 371 21.33 29.07 6.78
C ILE A 371 21.30 30.60 6.68
N ASP A 372 22.24 31.26 7.35
CA ASP A 372 22.57 32.64 7.03
C ASP A 372 23.03 32.67 5.57
N LEU A 373 22.16 33.16 4.69
CA LEU A 373 22.53 33.47 3.32
C LEU A 373 23.53 34.62 3.39
N ILE A 374 24.80 34.29 3.48
CA ILE A 374 25.88 35.22 3.15
C ILE A 374 25.59 35.65 1.71
N GLU A 375 25.26 36.92 1.51
CA GLU A 375 25.14 37.51 0.17
C GLU A 375 26.46 37.25 -0.58
N TRP A 376 26.39 36.48 -1.67
CA TRP A 376 27.49 36.27 -2.61
C TRP A 376 27.36 37.22 -3.79
#